data_AF-A0A2A2WPC1-F1
#
_entry.id   AF-A0A2A2WPC1-F1
#
_cell.length_a   1.000
_cell.length_b   1.000
_cell.length_c   1.000
_cell.angle_alpha   90.00
_cell.angle_beta   90.00
_cell.angle_gamma   90.00
#
_symmetry.space_group_name_H-M   'P 1'
#
loop_
_entity.id
_entity.type
_entity.pdbx_description
1 polymer ?
#
loop_
_entity_poly.entity_id
_entity_poly.type
_entity_poly.pdbx_seq_one_letter_code
_entity_poly.pdbx_strand_id
1 'polypeptide(L)'
;MPLTPRSTGFPAGLPSPWLPVLAPARGSTAVATYLRAHLYGAAVGRSLLDRCIRAVDDPDRARLEPLREQFEQEITFASEVLSRLTPIGTPGRGLLRRSSGIALGVLPVGPVLSDPLARLGVLEALRTLVVAKRSMWDLLAESWVADAPSGGEGATVGGPGTRRVLMDLAEQAAAQAVLLEELRRTYGLAVFE
;
A
#
# COMPACT_ATOMS: atom_id res chain seq x y z
N MET A 1 -58.43 12.82 -30.12
CA MET A 1 -57.23 13.14 -29.31
C MET A 1 -57.41 12.51 -27.92
N PRO A 2 -56.83 11.33 -27.64
CA PRO A 2 -56.73 10.81 -26.28
C PRO A 2 -55.30 10.97 -25.72
N LEU A 3 -55.23 11.36 -24.45
CA LEU A 3 -54.01 11.55 -23.65
C LEU A 3 -53.36 10.20 -23.28
N THR A 4 -52.06 10.08 -23.49
CA THR A 4 -51.23 8.98 -22.94
C THR A 4 -50.80 9.31 -21.50
N PRO A 5 -50.82 8.33 -20.57
CA PRO A 5 -50.39 8.55 -19.19
C PRO A 5 -48.86 8.64 -19.10
N ARG A 6 -48.36 9.64 -18.38
CA ARG A 6 -46.96 9.76 -17.96
C ARG A 6 -46.62 8.60 -17.01
N SER A 7 -45.89 7.61 -17.50
CA SER A 7 -45.17 6.66 -16.66
C SER A 7 -44.03 7.37 -15.96
N THR A 8 -44.07 7.37 -14.63
CA THR A 8 -42.99 7.79 -13.75
C THR A 8 -41.80 6.85 -13.94
N GLY A 9 -40.82 7.29 -14.74
CA GLY A 9 -39.55 6.58 -14.89
C GLY A 9 -38.77 6.58 -13.56
N PHE A 10 -38.80 5.46 -12.85
CA PHE A 10 -37.80 5.13 -11.86
C PHE A 10 -36.43 5.02 -12.54
N PRO A 11 -35.34 5.53 -11.95
CA PRO A 11 -34.02 5.43 -12.56
C PRO A 11 -33.59 3.96 -12.61
N ALA A 12 -33.42 3.47 -13.84
CA ALA A 12 -32.85 2.17 -14.11
C ALA A 12 -31.39 2.12 -13.64
N GLY A 13 -31.01 1.03 -12.97
CA GLY A 13 -29.62 0.60 -12.90
C GLY A 13 -29.03 0.47 -11.50
N LEU A 14 -29.67 -0.27 -10.60
CA LEU A 14 -28.87 -1.02 -9.61
C LEU A 14 -28.13 -2.14 -10.38
N PRO A 15 -26.81 -2.28 -10.24
CA PRO A 15 -26.07 -3.33 -10.95
C PRO A 15 -26.59 -4.71 -10.54
N SER A 16 -26.89 -5.55 -11.53
CA SER A 16 -27.40 -6.91 -11.34
C SER A 16 -26.49 -7.73 -10.39
N PRO A 17 -27.05 -8.47 -9.43
CA PRO A 17 -26.28 -9.32 -8.50
C PRO A 17 -25.66 -10.56 -9.17
N TRP A 18 -25.89 -10.74 -10.47
CA TRP A 18 -25.41 -11.86 -11.29
C TRP A 18 -24.32 -11.44 -12.28
N LEU A 19 -23.50 -10.45 -11.94
CA LEU A 19 -22.22 -10.32 -12.63
C LEU A 19 -21.48 -11.65 -12.46
N PRO A 20 -20.92 -12.25 -13.53
CA PRO A 20 -20.06 -13.40 -13.36
C PRO A 20 -19.04 -13.00 -12.31
N VAL A 21 -18.93 -13.79 -11.24
CA VAL A 21 -17.80 -13.69 -10.30
C VAL A 21 -16.58 -13.75 -11.20
N LEU A 22 -16.00 -12.58 -11.50
CA LEU A 22 -14.81 -12.49 -12.32
C LEU A 22 -13.84 -13.38 -11.57
N ALA A 23 -13.49 -14.52 -12.17
CA ALA A 23 -12.49 -15.41 -11.62
C ALA A 23 -11.32 -14.52 -11.18
N PRO A 24 -10.75 -14.73 -9.97
CA PRO A 24 -9.73 -13.83 -9.44
C PRO A 24 -8.75 -13.53 -10.55
N ALA A 25 -8.57 -12.26 -10.89
CA ALA A 25 -7.59 -11.90 -11.91
C ALA A 25 -6.26 -12.50 -11.43
N ARG A 26 -5.74 -13.49 -12.15
CA ARG A 26 -4.45 -14.14 -11.90
C ARG A 26 -3.46 -13.67 -12.97
N GLY A 27 -2.18 -13.87 -12.71
CA GLY A 27 -1.12 -13.47 -13.63
C GLY A 27 -0.74 -11.98 -13.58
N SER A 28 0.09 -11.59 -14.53
CA SER A 28 0.85 -10.33 -14.53
C SER A 28 0.01 -9.05 -14.37
N THR A 29 -1.22 -9.03 -14.89
CA THR A 29 -2.10 -7.84 -14.81
C THR A 29 -2.63 -7.60 -13.40
N ALA A 30 -2.97 -8.67 -12.68
CA ALA A 30 -3.43 -8.59 -11.30
C ALA A 30 -2.30 -8.16 -10.37
N VAL A 31 -1.12 -8.78 -10.54
CA VAL A 31 0.12 -8.41 -9.85
C VAL A 31 0.49 -6.95 -10.12
N ALA A 32 0.41 -6.48 -11.37
CA ALA A 32 0.68 -5.09 -11.70
C ALA A 32 -0.32 -4.12 -11.04
N THR A 33 -1.61 -4.48 -11.01
CA THR A 33 -2.64 -3.69 -10.32
C THR A 33 -2.37 -3.61 -8.82
N TYR A 34 -1.97 -4.74 -8.24
CA TYR A 34 -1.61 -4.84 -6.85
C TYR A 34 -0.39 -3.98 -6.48
N LEU A 35 0.69 -4.07 -7.26
CA LEU A 35 1.89 -3.28 -7.05
C LEU A 35 1.62 -1.77 -7.19
N ARG A 36 0.68 -1.35 -8.04
CA ARG A 36 0.25 0.07 -8.11
C ARG A 36 -0.42 0.51 -6.82
N ALA A 37 -1.35 -0.28 -6.30
CA ALA A 37 -2.01 0.02 -5.03
C ALA A 37 -1.00 0.05 -3.87
N HIS A 38 -0.06 -0.90 -3.89
CA HIS A 38 1.02 -0.98 -2.93
C HIS A 38 1.91 0.27 -2.96
N LEU A 39 2.36 0.72 -4.13
CA LEU A 39 3.18 1.93 -4.29
C LEU A 39 2.50 3.18 -3.74
N TYR A 40 1.18 3.29 -3.92
CA TYR A 40 0.40 4.35 -3.28
C TYR A 40 0.49 4.26 -1.76
N GLY A 41 0.22 3.07 -1.19
CA GLY A 41 0.35 2.82 0.24
C GLY A 41 1.74 3.13 0.78
N ALA A 42 2.80 2.70 0.10
CA ALA A 42 4.18 2.94 0.52
C ALA A 42 4.54 4.44 0.52
N ALA A 43 4.10 5.20 -0.50
CA ALA A 43 4.30 6.65 -0.54
C ALA A 43 3.56 7.40 0.58
N VAL A 44 2.33 6.97 0.89
CA VAL A 44 1.57 7.44 2.05
C VAL A 44 2.30 7.11 3.35
N GLY A 45 2.77 5.87 3.49
CA GLY A 45 3.50 5.40 4.66
C GLY A 45 4.80 6.16 4.90
N ARG A 46 5.56 6.48 3.84
CA ARG A 46 6.73 7.37 3.94
C ARG A 46 6.36 8.74 4.52
N SER A 47 5.28 9.33 4.00
CA SER A 47 4.81 10.65 4.46
C SER A 47 4.34 10.62 5.92
N LEU A 48 3.72 9.52 6.35
CA LEU A 48 3.33 9.30 7.75
C LEU A 48 4.55 9.06 8.65
N LEU A 49 5.55 8.30 8.19
CA LEU A 49 6.80 8.08 8.91
C LEU A 49 7.53 9.39 9.21
N ASP A 50 7.64 10.28 8.22
CA ASP A 50 8.25 11.60 8.44
C ASP A 50 7.52 12.43 9.50
N ARG A 51 6.21 12.23 9.65
CA ARG A 51 5.42 12.87 10.71
C ARG A 51 5.64 12.19 12.06
N CYS A 52 5.68 10.86 12.11
CA CYS A 52 6.02 10.12 13.33
C CYS A 52 7.37 10.57 13.88
N ILE A 53 8.41 10.64 13.04
CA ILE A 53 9.77 11.07 13.42
C ILE A 53 9.78 12.46 14.07
N ARG A 54 8.93 13.38 13.59
CA ARG A 54 8.79 14.74 14.15
C ARG A 54 7.94 14.78 15.42
N ALA A 55 7.09 13.78 15.62
CA ALA A 55 6.11 13.75 16.71
C ALA A 55 6.61 13.00 17.94
N VAL A 56 7.70 12.24 17.85
CA VAL A 56 8.28 11.48 18.96
C VAL A 56 9.52 12.16 19.55
N ASP A 57 9.87 11.73 20.75
CA ASP A 57 11.05 12.20 21.47
C ASP A 57 12.35 11.67 20.81
N ASP A 58 13.47 12.34 21.06
CA ASP A 58 14.77 12.04 20.42
C ASP A 58 15.21 10.55 20.46
N PRO A 59 15.08 9.80 21.56
CA PRO A 59 15.47 8.38 21.56
C PRO A 59 14.62 7.53 20.62
N ASP A 60 13.33 7.80 20.53
CA ASP A 60 12.42 7.08 19.62
C ASP A 60 12.56 7.56 18.18
N ARG A 61 12.91 8.83 17.98
CA ARG A 61 13.26 9.37 16.67
C ARG A 61 14.39 8.58 16.04
N ALA A 62 15.47 8.34 16.79
CA ALA A 62 16.62 7.57 16.32
C ALA A 62 16.26 6.13 15.92
N ARG A 63 15.21 5.55 16.52
CA ARG A 63 14.70 4.21 16.17
C ARG A 63 13.84 4.22 14.90
N LEU A 64 13.13 5.31 14.63
CA LEU A 64 12.26 5.47 13.45
C LEU A 64 13.02 5.92 12.20
N GLU A 65 14.10 6.70 12.34
CA GLU A 65 14.87 7.22 11.20
C GLU A 65 15.36 6.15 10.21
N PRO A 66 15.90 4.99 10.66
CA PRO A 66 16.32 3.92 9.75
C PRO A 66 15.19 3.38 8.85
N LEU A 67 13.93 3.53 9.27
CA LEU A 67 12.80 3.07 8.48
C LEU A 67 12.64 3.86 7.17
N ARG A 68 13.19 5.08 7.08
CA ARG A 68 13.10 5.89 5.86
C ARG A 68 13.73 5.16 4.69
N GLU A 69 14.92 4.65 4.88
CA GLU A 69 15.65 3.92 3.84
C GLU A 69 14.90 2.64 3.45
N GLN A 70 14.35 1.92 4.44
CA GLN A 70 13.55 0.72 4.20
C GLN A 70 12.30 0.98 3.34
N PHE A 71 11.61 2.10 3.57
CA PHE A 71 10.48 2.53 2.74
C PHE A 71 10.91 2.92 1.31
N GLU A 72 12.05 3.61 1.17
CA GLU A 72 12.57 3.98 -0.16
C GLU A 72 13.03 2.76 -0.97
N GLN A 73 13.71 1.81 -0.33
CA GLN A 73 14.13 0.56 -0.96
C GLN A 73 12.92 -0.24 -1.45
N GLU A 74 11.86 -0.31 -0.65
CA GLU A 74 10.60 -0.95 -1.01
C GLU A 74 9.93 -0.26 -2.21
N ILE A 75 9.79 1.07 -2.18
CA ILE A 75 9.20 1.85 -3.27
C ILE A 75 9.99 1.63 -4.57
N THR A 76 11.32 1.63 -4.47
CA THR A 76 12.23 1.38 -5.60
C THR A 76 11.99 -0.02 -6.16
N PHE A 77 12.03 -1.05 -5.31
CA PHE A 77 11.79 -2.44 -5.71
C PHE A 77 10.43 -2.63 -6.38
N ALA A 78 9.35 -2.16 -5.75
CA ALA A 78 8.00 -2.28 -6.29
C ALA A 78 7.85 -1.56 -7.64
N SER A 79 8.51 -0.40 -7.80
CA SER A 79 8.55 0.34 -9.07
C SER A 79 9.30 -0.41 -10.16
N GLU A 80 10.45 -1.00 -9.83
CA GLU A 80 11.22 -1.82 -10.77
C GLU A 80 10.43 -3.04 -11.24
N VAL A 81 9.83 -3.80 -10.31
CA VAL A 81 9.02 -4.97 -10.65
C VAL A 81 7.85 -4.56 -11.53
N LEU A 82 7.13 -3.49 -11.17
CA LEU A 82 6.01 -3.00 -11.94
C LEU A 82 6.43 -2.53 -13.35
N SER A 83 7.59 -1.90 -13.49
CA SER A 83 8.12 -1.48 -14.80
C SER A 83 8.39 -2.65 -15.74
N ARG A 84 8.84 -3.79 -15.19
CA ARG A 84 9.07 -5.03 -15.95
C ARG A 84 7.76 -5.72 -16.34
N LEU A 85 6.76 -5.68 -15.47
CA LEU A 85 5.41 -6.24 -15.71
C LEU A 85 4.55 -5.41 -16.68
N THR A 86 4.88 -4.13 -16.88
CA THR A 86 4.09 -3.20 -17.72
C THR A 86 4.91 -2.68 -18.91
N PRO A 87 5.00 -3.44 -20.02
CA PRO A 87 5.74 -3.01 -21.20
C PRO A 87 5.19 -1.72 -21.82
N ILE A 88 6.03 -1.05 -22.62
CA ILE A 88 5.74 0.22 -23.32
C ILE A 88 4.42 0.09 -24.11
N GLY A 89 3.49 1.04 -23.92
CA GLY A 89 2.22 1.11 -24.66
C GLY A 89 0.99 0.57 -23.94
N THR A 90 1.13 -0.02 -22.74
CA THR A 90 -0.03 -0.47 -21.94
C THR A 90 -0.79 0.71 -21.29
N PRO A 91 -2.14 0.69 -21.30
CA PRO A 91 -2.94 1.67 -20.56
C PRO A 91 -2.53 1.71 -19.08
N GLY A 92 -2.25 2.90 -18.54
CA GLY A 92 -1.90 3.08 -17.13
C GLY A 92 -0.41 3.32 -16.82
N ARG A 93 0.50 3.37 -17.80
CA ARG A 93 1.89 3.84 -17.57
C ARG A 93 1.97 5.29 -17.09
N GLY A 94 1.02 6.14 -17.49
CA GLY A 94 0.89 7.50 -16.95
C GLY A 94 0.52 7.53 -15.45
N LEU A 95 -0.12 6.46 -14.94
CA LEU A 95 -0.43 6.33 -13.51
C LEU A 95 0.82 6.00 -12.70
N LEU A 96 1.76 5.20 -13.22
CA LEU A 96 3.06 4.92 -12.57
C LEU A 96 3.80 6.20 -12.18
N ARG A 97 3.90 7.15 -13.11
CA ARG A 97 4.59 8.43 -12.90
C ARG A 97 3.83 9.35 -11.95
N ARG A 98 2.50 9.20 -11.85
CA ARG A 98 1.67 9.94 -10.89
C ARG A 98 1.70 9.29 -9.51
N SER A 99 1.63 7.96 -9.41
CA SER A 99 1.57 7.20 -8.16
C SER A 99 2.87 7.25 -7.37
N SER A 100 4.02 7.21 -8.04
CA SER A 100 5.33 7.43 -7.41
C SER A 100 5.57 8.88 -6.98
N GLY A 101 4.73 9.82 -7.45
CA GLY A 101 4.80 11.25 -7.15
C GLY A 101 3.70 11.73 -6.20
N ILE A 102 2.85 10.86 -5.66
CA ILE A 102 1.81 11.27 -4.71
C ILE A 102 2.47 11.50 -3.36
N ALA A 103 2.88 12.74 -3.12
CA ALA A 103 2.97 13.27 -1.77
C ALA A 103 1.53 13.49 -1.29
N LEU A 104 1.16 12.91 -0.14
CA LEU A 104 -0.04 13.35 0.58
C LEU A 104 0.19 14.78 1.08
N GLY A 105 -0.13 15.74 0.23
CA GLY A 105 -0.52 17.06 0.67
C GLY A 105 -1.78 16.92 1.52
N VAL A 106 -1.80 17.64 2.64
CA VAL A 106 -2.97 17.85 3.51
C VAL A 106 -3.25 16.71 4.50
N LEU A 107 -2.43 16.62 5.55
CA LEU A 107 -2.99 16.78 6.89
C LEU A 107 -2.27 18.00 7.48
N PRO A 108 -2.96 18.95 8.12
CA PRO A 108 -2.36 20.18 8.61
C PRO A 108 -1.25 19.83 9.62
N VAL A 109 0.00 19.99 9.19
CA VAL A 109 1.20 19.83 10.01
C VAL A 109 1.43 21.16 10.72
N GLY A 110 0.61 21.42 11.72
CA GLY A 110 0.71 22.58 12.61
C GLY A 110 0.95 22.15 14.06
N PRO A 111 0.61 22.99 15.07
CA PRO A 111 0.72 22.73 16.52
C PRO A 111 -0.08 21.51 17.04
N VAL A 112 -0.55 20.65 16.14
CA VAL A 112 -1.31 19.43 16.38
C VAL A 112 -0.39 18.27 16.78
N LEU A 113 0.92 18.27 16.47
CA LEU A 113 1.81 17.17 16.89
C LEU A 113 2.29 17.25 18.36
N SER A 114 2.11 18.41 19.01
CA SER A 114 2.22 18.53 20.47
C SER A 114 1.02 17.92 21.19
N ASP A 115 -0.10 17.70 20.50
CA ASP A 115 -1.25 17.01 21.08
C ASP A 115 -0.96 15.49 21.17
N PRO A 116 -1.03 14.89 22.37
CA PRO A 116 -0.73 13.47 22.57
C PRO A 116 -1.66 12.53 21.77
N LEU A 117 -2.94 12.89 21.60
CA LEU A 117 -3.90 12.08 20.83
C LEU A 117 -3.60 12.09 19.33
N ALA A 118 -3.25 13.25 18.78
CA ALA A 118 -2.83 13.35 17.38
C ALA A 118 -1.52 12.58 17.13
N ARG A 119 -0.54 12.65 18.03
CA ARG A 119 0.69 11.85 17.98
C ARG A 119 0.38 10.36 17.94
N LEU A 120 -0.48 9.89 18.84
CA LEU A 120 -0.94 8.50 18.89
C LEU A 120 -1.67 8.10 17.59
N GLY A 121 -2.53 8.97 17.07
CA GLY A 121 -3.26 8.74 15.82
C GLY A 121 -2.35 8.56 14.60
N VAL A 122 -1.26 9.35 14.50
CA VAL A 122 -0.28 9.19 13.41
C VAL A 122 0.50 7.88 13.54
N LEU A 123 0.91 7.49 14.75
CA LEU A 123 1.56 6.20 15.00
C LEU A 123 0.65 5.01 14.65
N GLU A 124 -0.61 5.06 15.04
CA GLU A 124 -1.60 4.00 14.74
C GLU A 124 -1.89 3.91 13.24
N ALA A 125 -1.99 5.05 12.56
CA ALA A 125 -2.17 5.08 11.11
C ALA A 125 -0.99 4.44 10.38
N LEU A 126 0.25 4.78 10.78
CA LEU A 126 1.44 4.19 10.20
C LEU A 126 1.53 2.68 10.48
N ARG A 127 1.24 2.25 11.72
CA ARG A 127 1.20 0.84 12.11
C ARG A 127 0.21 0.07 11.25
N THR A 128 -1.03 0.56 11.14
CA THR A 128 -2.09 -0.06 10.34
C THR A 128 -1.65 -0.23 8.88
N LEU A 129 -1.01 0.79 8.32
CA LEU A 129 -0.48 0.75 6.96
C LEU A 129 0.63 -0.29 6.81
N VAL A 130 1.57 -0.35 7.74
CA VAL A 130 2.66 -1.35 7.74
C VAL A 130 2.13 -2.77 7.89
N VAL A 131 1.08 -2.99 8.69
CA VAL A 131 0.42 -4.30 8.82
C VAL A 131 -0.25 -4.69 7.50
N ALA A 132 -0.99 -3.76 6.87
CA ALA A 132 -1.58 -4.00 5.56
C ALA A 132 -0.50 -4.31 4.50
N LYS A 133 0.58 -3.54 4.48
CA LYS A 133 1.76 -3.73 3.63
C LYS A 133 2.38 -5.12 3.80
N ARG A 134 2.56 -5.59 5.03
CA ARG A 134 3.06 -6.95 5.31
C ARG A 134 2.15 -8.00 4.67
N SER A 135 0.86 -7.96 5.00
CA SER A 135 -0.12 -8.90 4.42
C SER A 135 -0.08 -8.83 2.91
N MET A 136 0.21 -7.65 2.36
CA MET A 136 0.31 -7.51 0.93
C MET A 136 1.52 -8.24 0.33
N TRP A 137 2.68 -8.14 0.96
CA TRP A 137 3.87 -8.86 0.50
C TRP A 137 3.75 -10.38 0.66
N ASP A 138 3.16 -10.83 1.76
CA ASP A 138 2.88 -12.25 2.00
C ASP A 138 1.99 -12.83 0.89
N LEU A 139 0.86 -12.17 0.60
CA LEU A 139 -0.06 -12.57 -0.47
C LEU A 139 0.62 -12.55 -1.85
N LEU A 140 1.46 -11.55 -2.12
CA LEU A 140 2.17 -11.48 -3.39
C LEU A 140 3.17 -12.64 -3.51
N ALA A 141 3.91 -12.96 -2.44
CA ALA A 141 4.87 -14.06 -2.42
C ALA A 141 4.20 -15.43 -2.64
N GLU A 142 3.01 -15.63 -2.08
CA GLU A 142 2.20 -16.85 -2.29
C GLU A 142 1.67 -16.93 -3.73
N SER A 143 1.09 -15.83 -4.24
CA SER A 143 0.52 -15.79 -5.60
C SER A 143 1.59 -15.91 -6.69
N TRP A 144 2.79 -15.37 -6.47
CA TRP A 144 3.90 -15.41 -7.42
C TRP A 144 4.37 -16.84 -7.72
N VAL A 145 4.27 -17.74 -6.75
CA VAL A 145 4.63 -19.16 -6.91
C VAL A 145 3.58 -19.91 -7.73
N ALA A 146 2.31 -19.54 -7.61
CA ALA A 146 1.22 -20.21 -8.29
C ALA A 146 1.19 -19.97 -9.80
N ASP A 147 1.71 -18.81 -10.26
CA ASP A 147 1.65 -18.37 -11.66
C ASP A 147 3.00 -18.52 -12.42
N ALA A 148 4.03 -19.12 -11.82
CA ALA A 148 5.31 -19.35 -12.50
C ALA A 148 5.15 -20.42 -13.60
N PRO A 149 5.39 -20.10 -14.89
CA PRO A 149 5.26 -21.08 -15.95
C PRO A 149 6.35 -22.15 -15.78
N SER A 150 5.92 -23.39 -15.61
CA SER A 150 6.76 -24.58 -15.66
C SER A 150 7.35 -24.74 -17.06
N GLY A 151 8.49 -24.10 -17.32
CA GLY A 151 9.31 -24.31 -18.52
C GLY A 151 8.90 -23.46 -19.73
N GLY A 152 9.63 -22.38 -19.96
CA GLY A 152 9.56 -21.63 -21.22
C GLY A 152 10.50 -20.43 -21.18
N GLU A 153 11.47 -20.38 -22.11
CA GLU A 153 12.56 -19.39 -22.24
C GLU A 153 12.09 -17.96 -22.61
N GLY A 154 10.97 -17.49 -22.08
CA GLY A 154 10.53 -16.10 -22.19
C GLY A 154 10.85 -15.33 -20.93
N ALA A 155 11.96 -14.58 -20.93
CA ALA A 155 12.37 -13.55 -19.98
C ALA A 155 11.48 -13.42 -18.72
N THR A 156 11.78 -14.22 -17.69
CA THR A 156 11.04 -14.28 -16.45
C THR A 156 11.18 -12.97 -15.69
N VAL A 157 10.16 -12.10 -15.82
CA VAL A 157 9.89 -11.10 -14.80
C VAL A 157 9.55 -11.88 -13.53
N GLY A 158 10.54 -12.06 -12.63
CA GLY A 158 10.36 -12.84 -11.41
C GLY A 158 11.15 -14.14 -11.32
N GLY A 159 12.49 -14.09 -11.44
CA GLY A 159 13.33 -15.27 -11.23
C GLY A 159 13.19 -15.87 -9.83
N PRO A 160 13.84 -17.03 -9.55
CA PRO A 160 13.73 -17.77 -8.28
C PRO A 160 13.99 -16.94 -7.02
N GLY A 161 14.73 -15.83 -7.13
CA GLY A 161 15.01 -14.90 -6.04
C GLY A 161 13.86 -13.95 -5.67
N THR A 162 12.88 -13.71 -6.55
CA THR A 162 11.82 -12.72 -6.31
C THR A 162 10.94 -13.10 -5.14
N ARG A 163 10.56 -14.37 -5.00
CA ARG A 163 9.80 -14.85 -3.83
C ARG A 163 10.52 -14.55 -2.52
N ARG A 164 11.83 -14.83 -2.47
CA ARG A 164 12.64 -14.59 -1.28
C ARG A 164 12.64 -13.10 -0.92
N VAL A 165 12.88 -12.22 -1.90
CA VAL A 165 12.84 -10.76 -1.67
C VAL A 165 11.46 -10.31 -1.17
N LEU A 166 10.37 -10.85 -1.71
CA LEU A 166 9.01 -10.53 -1.24
C LEU A 166 8.78 -10.97 0.22
N MET A 167 9.28 -12.15 0.60
CA MET A 167 9.24 -12.62 1.98
C MET A 167 10.11 -11.76 2.90
N ASP A 168 11.32 -11.40 2.48
CA ASP A 168 12.22 -10.52 3.24
C ASP A 168 11.55 -9.13 3.47
N LEU A 169 10.81 -8.60 2.48
CA LEU A 169 10.03 -7.37 2.61
C LEU A 169 8.85 -7.53 3.60
N ALA A 170 8.20 -8.69 3.63
CA ALA A 170 7.15 -8.99 4.60
C ALA A 170 7.71 -9.11 6.02
N GLU A 171 8.86 -9.75 6.20
CA GLU A 171 9.57 -9.83 7.48
C GLU A 171 10.03 -8.44 7.96
N GLN A 172 10.57 -7.62 7.06
CA GLN A 172 10.89 -6.22 7.34
C GLN A 172 9.65 -5.46 7.81
N ALA A 173 8.51 -5.62 7.13
CA ALA A 173 7.24 -5.01 7.54
C ALA A 173 6.75 -5.52 8.91
N ALA A 174 6.99 -6.79 9.24
CA ALA A 174 6.68 -7.34 10.55
C ALA A 174 7.51 -6.67 11.66
N ALA A 175 8.82 -6.51 11.45
CA ALA A 175 9.70 -5.82 12.39
C ALA A 175 9.29 -4.35 12.58
N GLN A 176 8.94 -3.66 11.49
CA GLN A 176 8.38 -2.30 11.54
C GLN A 176 7.11 -2.24 12.39
N ALA A 177 6.18 -3.19 12.21
CA ALA A 177 4.93 -3.23 12.95
C ALA A 177 5.13 -3.47 14.47
N VAL A 178 6.14 -4.25 14.84
CA VAL A 178 6.51 -4.48 16.26
C VAL A 178 7.03 -3.19 16.88
N LEU A 179 7.99 -2.53 16.23
CA LEU A 179 8.51 -1.24 16.70
C LEU A 179 7.40 -0.20 16.86
N LEU A 180 6.50 -0.09 15.87
CA LEU A 180 5.39 0.87 15.92
C LEU A 180 4.38 0.54 17.02
N GLU A 181 4.15 -0.74 17.32
CA GLU A 181 3.30 -1.15 18.44
C GLU A 181 3.92 -0.82 19.80
N GLU A 182 5.23 -1.02 19.95
CA GLU A 182 5.95 -0.63 21.17
C GLU A 182 5.82 0.87 21.41
N LEU A 183 6.11 1.69 20.40
CA LEU A 183 5.97 3.14 20.48
C LEU A 183 4.54 3.56 20.78
N ARG A 184 3.55 2.97 20.09
CA ARG A 184 2.13 3.23 20.33
C ARG A 184 1.75 2.96 21.78
N ARG A 185 2.24 1.88 22.39
CA ARG A 185 1.97 1.58 23.81
C ARG A 185 2.61 2.62 24.72
N THR A 186 3.88 2.95 24.50
CA THR A 186 4.58 3.97 25.29
C THR A 186 3.88 5.32 25.26
N TYR A 187 3.59 5.85 24.06
CA TYR A 187 2.90 7.14 23.93
C TYR A 187 1.42 7.06 24.27
N GLY A 188 0.78 5.90 24.12
CA GLY A 188 -0.61 5.68 24.47
C GLY A 188 -0.85 5.67 25.98
N LEU A 189 0.05 5.06 26.75
CA LEU A 189 -0.01 5.09 28.22
C LEU A 189 0.15 6.52 28.75
N ALA A 190 1.11 7.27 28.20
CA ALA A 190 1.37 8.67 28.59
C ALA A 190 0.22 9.65 28.28
N VAL A 191 -0.78 9.28 27.48
CA VAL A 191 -1.95 10.12 27.19
C VAL A 191 -3.00 10.06 28.32
N PHE A 192 -3.03 8.97 29.10
CA PHE A 192 -4.06 8.71 30.10
C PHE A 192 -3.53 8.72 31.55
N GLU A 193 -2.26 9.09 31.74
CA GLU A 193 -1.60 9.34 33.04
C GLU A 193 -1.52 10.84 33.32
#